data_AF-A0A1F3XDW3-F1
#
_entry.id   AF-A0A1F3XDW3-F1
#
_cell.length_a   1.000
_cell.length_b   1.000
_cell.length_c   1.000
_cell.angle_alpha   90.00
_cell.angle_beta   90.00
_cell.angle_gamma   90.00
#
_symmetry.space_group_name_H-M   'P 1'
#
loop_
_entity.id
_entity.type
_entity.pdbx_description
1 polymer ?
#
loop_
_entity_poly.entity_id
_entity_poly.type
_entity_poly.pdbx_seq_one_letter_code
_entity_poly.pdbx_strand_id
1 'polypeptide(L)'
;ATLLVSENIKVYKGEDFEKVLINTYIAINYALMGKLEDALVEARRVNRKLHLMVTEGQRKYKQNAFARYLSAIIYEAENNYNDAYVDYKKTLELIPDYPGLGRDLWRMAWQLRMPDEMEKWDQKFELTKQDHKLATSLEQKRGKSEIIVIFENGISPVKRPHPSFSSIPKFFPRYNPVSYAEVVVDGETKASTSSLHDVESTAIENLDEKYAGIIAKKVAGIVAKEVVADQIGRRTDSPLLWFLTRVALYAGDQADLRSWNLLPRDLQIARIPVEPGVHTVKVKPVGFTELGEKTVEVAAGKKVFVNFRYIPFY
;
A
#
# COMPACT_ATOMS: atom_id res chain seq x y z
N ALA A 1 -5.60 -14.66 31.37
CA ALA A 1 -5.88 -15.60 30.26
C ALA A 1 -4.97 -15.39 29.03
N THR A 2 -4.77 -14.15 28.54
CA THR A 2 -4.07 -13.86 27.26
C THR A 2 -2.62 -14.36 27.12
N LEU A 3 -1.90 -14.57 28.23
CA LEU A 3 -0.51 -15.08 28.26
C LEU A 3 -0.40 -16.61 28.19
N LEU A 4 -1.51 -17.33 28.44
CA LEU A 4 -1.53 -18.80 28.47
C LEU A 4 -1.99 -19.40 27.13
N VAL A 5 -2.66 -18.61 26.29
CA VAL A 5 -3.25 -19.06 25.02
C VAL A 5 -2.30 -18.74 23.85
N SER A 6 -2.09 -19.71 22.97
CA SER A 6 -1.34 -19.55 21.72
C SER A 6 -1.89 -18.42 20.84
N GLU A 7 -1.01 -17.73 20.12
CA GLU A 7 -1.42 -16.67 19.19
C GLU A 7 -2.25 -17.21 18.01
N ASN A 8 -2.03 -18.46 17.61
CA ASN A 8 -2.74 -19.07 16.46
C ASN A 8 -4.23 -19.34 16.71
N ILE A 9 -4.65 -19.40 17.98
CA ILE A 9 -6.06 -19.60 18.37
C ILE A 9 -6.83 -18.27 18.32
N LYS A 10 -6.14 -17.13 18.38
CA LYS A 10 -6.78 -15.81 18.36
C LYS A 10 -7.24 -15.45 16.96
N VAL A 11 -8.34 -14.71 16.88
CA VAL A 11 -8.83 -14.11 15.63
C VAL A 11 -7.75 -13.20 15.06
N TYR A 12 -7.39 -13.46 13.80
CA TYR A 12 -6.42 -12.66 13.09
C TYR A 12 -7.01 -11.27 12.80
N LYS A 13 -6.32 -10.21 13.24
CA LYS A 13 -6.80 -8.82 13.11
C LYS A 13 -6.26 -8.08 11.88
N GLY A 14 -5.34 -8.68 11.13
CA GLY A 14 -4.56 -8.02 10.09
C GLY A 14 -3.51 -7.06 10.65
N GLU A 15 -2.43 -6.88 9.91
CA GLU A 15 -1.44 -5.84 10.20
C GLU A 15 -1.97 -4.46 9.78
N ASP A 16 -1.39 -3.38 10.32
CA ASP A 16 -1.92 -2.03 10.11
C ASP A 16 -1.81 -1.59 8.64
N PHE A 17 -0.72 -1.95 7.97
CA PHE A 17 -0.55 -1.71 6.54
C PHE A 17 -1.58 -2.49 5.69
N GLU A 18 -1.90 -3.73 6.06
CA GLU A 18 -2.90 -4.55 5.38
C GLU A 18 -4.29 -3.92 5.50
N LYS A 19 -4.65 -3.44 6.70
CA LYS A 19 -5.94 -2.77 6.93
C LYS A 19 -6.12 -1.54 6.04
N VAL A 20 -5.06 -0.79 5.77
CA VAL A 20 -5.10 0.33 4.83
C VAL A 20 -5.34 -0.20 3.41
N LEU A 21 -4.56 -1.20 3.00
CA LEU A 21 -4.64 -1.77 1.66
C LEU A 21 -5.98 -2.42 1.34
N ILE A 22 -6.71 -2.98 2.31
CA ILE A 22 -8.07 -3.51 2.08
C ILE A 22 -8.97 -2.47 1.40
N ASN A 23 -9.11 -1.29 2.00
CA ASN A 23 -9.96 -0.24 1.43
C ASN A 23 -9.34 0.39 0.20
N THR A 24 -8.01 0.43 0.10
CA THR A 24 -7.32 0.86 -1.12
C THR A 24 -7.68 -0.04 -2.30
N TYR A 25 -7.67 -1.36 -2.14
CA TYR A 25 -8.06 -2.28 -3.22
C TYR A 25 -9.54 -2.18 -3.57
N ILE A 26 -10.44 -1.91 -2.61
CA ILE A 26 -11.84 -1.65 -2.92
C ILE A 26 -11.97 -0.35 -3.75
N ALA A 27 -11.23 0.70 -3.41
CA ALA A 27 -11.19 1.93 -4.20
C ALA A 27 -10.65 1.69 -5.62
N ILE A 28 -9.57 0.90 -5.77
CA ILE A 28 -9.04 0.47 -7.07
C ILE A 28 -10.14 -0.26 -7.86
N ASN A 29 -10.82 -1.23 -7.26
CA ASN A 29 -11.85 -2.02 -7.95
C ASN A 29 -12.98 -1.13 -8.48
N TYR A 30 -13.50 -0.21 -7.66
CA TYR A 30 -14.51 0.74 -8.12
C TYR A 30 -13.99 1.66 -9.22
N ALA A 31 -12.75 2.14 -9.12
CA ALA A 31 -12.13 2.98 -10.14
C ALA A 31 -11.95 2.23 -11.47
N LEU A 32 -11.55 0.95 -11.44
CA LEU A 32 -11.47 0.07 -12.61
C LEU A 32 -12.83 -0.19 -13.25
N MET A 33 -13.90 -0.18 -12.47
CA MET A 33 -15.29 -0.32 -12.96
C MET A 33 -15.88 1.01 -13.45
N GLY A 34 -15.12 2.12 -13.45
CA GLY A 34 -15.62 3.45 -13.78
C GLY A 34 -16.56 4.06 -12.72
N LYS A 35 -16.70 3.42 -11.55
CA LYS A 35 -17.55 3.86 -10.43
C LYS A 35 -16.80 4.81 -9.51
N LEU A 36 -16.47 5.99 -10.02
CA LEU A 36 -15.60 6.95 -9.31
C LEU A 36 -16.21 7.49 -8.02
N GLU A 37 -17.54 7.66 -7.95
CA GLU A 37 -18.24 8.06 -6.72
C GLU A 37 -18.06 7.03 -5.60
N ASP A 38 -18.22 5.73 -5.90
CA ASP A 38 -17.99 4.63 -4.95
C ASP A 38 -16.51 4.55 -4.56
N ALA A 39 -15.60 4.71 -5.53
CA ALA A 39 -14.17 4.77 -5.28
C ALA A 39 -13.80 5.91 -4.32
N LEU A 40 -14.49 7.05 -4.42
CA LEU A 40 -14.29 8.21 -3.55
C LEU A 40 -14.73 7.94 -2.11
N VAL A 41 -15.80 7.17 -1.90
CA VAL A 41 -16.23 6.74 -0.57
C VAL A 41 -15.13 5.91 0.11
N GLU A 42 -14.53 4.98 -0.63
CA GLU A 42 -13.45 4.17 -0.10
C GLU A 42 -12.16 4.97 0.11
N ALA A 43 -11.82 5.89 -0.81
CA ALA A 43 -10.70 6.82 -0.64
C ALA A 43 -10.83 7.65 0.66
N ARG A 44 -12.03 8.16 0.95
CA ARG A 44 -12.34 8.85 2.22
C ARG A 44 -12.16 7.94 3.43
N ARG A 45 -12.60 6.68 3.35
CA ARG A 45 -12.40 5.70 4.44
C ARG A 45 -10.92 5.41 4.67
N VAL A 46 -10.12 5.30 3.61
CA VAL A 46 -8.67 5.16 3.71
C VAL A 46 -8.06 6.39 4.38
N ASN A 47 -8.41 7.59 3.92
CA ASN A 47 -7.90 8.83 4.48
C ASN A 47 -8.23 9.00 5.97
N ARG A 48 -9.45 8.65 6.38
CA ARG A 48 -9.87 8.64 7.78
C ARG A 48 -9.04 7.63 8.58
N LYS A 49 -8.87 6.40 8.06
CA LYS A 49 -8.07 5.36 8.72
C LYS A 49 -6.62 5.80 8.90
N LEU A 50 -6.00 6.36 7.86
CA LEU A 50 -4.64 6.91 7.92
C LEU A 50 -4.53 8.06 8.93
N HIS A 51 -5.53 8.94 9.01
CA HIS A 51 -5.55 10.01 10.00
C HIS A 51 -5.59 9.43 11.43
N LEU A 52 -6.52 8.53 11.73
CA LEU A 52 -6.64 7.90 13.05
C LEU A 52 -5.36 7.14 13.42
N MET A 53 -4.75 6.42 12.48
CA MET A 53 -3.48 5.71 12.71
C MET A 53 -2.32 6.66 13.05
N VAL A 54 -2.34 7.90 12.56
CA VAL A 54 -1.31 8.90 12.85
C VAL A 54 -1.60 9.68 14.13
N THR A 55 -2.86 10.04 14.39
CA THR A 55 -3.24 10.91 15.53
C THR A 55 -3.54 10.14 16.80
N GLU A 56 -4.19 8.99 16.69
CA GLU A 56 -4.59 8.14 17.83
C GLU A 56 -3.71 6.90 17.96
N GLY A 57 -2.84 6.66 16.98
CA GLY A 57 -1.86 5.59 17.03
C GLY A 57 -0.91 5.77 18.20
N GLN A 58 -0.69 4.71 18.96
CA GLN A 58 0.32 4.68 20.02
C GLN A 58 1.76 4.69 19.47
N ARG A 59 1.93 4.66 18.14
CA ARG A 59 3.20 4.54 17.42
C ARG A 59 3.20 5.43 16.20
N LYS A 60 4.39 5.83 15.76
CA LYS A 60 4.57 6.63 14.55
C LYS A 60 4.22 5.79 13.31
N TYR A 61 3.00 5.92 12.81
CA TYR A 61 2.57 5.22 11.61
C TYR A 61 3.06 5.93 10.34
N LYS A 62 3.83 5.24 9.50
CA LYS A 62 4.20 5.72 8.16
C LYS A 62 3.00 5.54 7.23
N GLN A 63 2.46 6.65 6.73
CA GLN A 63 1.31 6.59 5.84
C GLN A 63 1.64 5.94 4.49
N ASN A 64 0.60 5.40 3.84
CA ASN A 64 0.72 4.78 2.52
C ASN A 64 0.61 5.86 1.43
N ALA A 65 1.73 6.18 0.77
CA ALA A 65 1.79 7.21 -0.27
C ALA A 65 0.99 6.83 -1.53
N PHE A 66 0.97 5.55 -1.92
CA PHE A 66 0.10 5.09 -3.00
C PHE A 66 -1.37 5.38 -2.71
N ALA A 67 -1.84 5.10 -1.49
CA ALA A 67 -3.22 5.34 -1.10
C ALA A 67 -3.58 6.84 -1.14
N ARG A 68 -2.67 7.71 -0.71
CA ARG A 68 -2.83 9.17 -0.80
C ARG A 68 -2.88 9.64 -2.25
N TYR A 69 -1.95 9.19 -3.08
CA TYR A 69 -1.88 9.58 -4.48
C TYR A 69 -3.08 9.06 -5.29
N LEU A 70 -3.48 7.80 -5.08
CA LEU A 70 -4.70 7.24 -5.68
C LEU A 70 -5.95 8.04 -5.27
N SER A 71 -6.08 8.37 -3.98
CA SER A 71 -7.16 9.22 -3.48
C SER A 71 -7.17 10.58 -4.19
N ALA A 72 -6.00 11.21 -4.35
CA ALA A 72 -5.88 12.48 -5.06
C ALA A 72 -6.34 12.37 -6.52
N ILE A 73 -5.93 11.32 -7.25
CA ILE A 73 -6.37 11.10 -8.64
C ILE A 73 -7.90 10.89 -8.71
N ILE A 74 -8.49 10.15 -7.78
CA ILE A 74 -9.95 9.92 -7.75
C ILE A 74 -10.70 11.23 -7.45
N TYR A 75 -10.27 12.01 -6.45
CA TYR A 75 -10.85 13.33 -6.19
C TYR A 75 -10.75 14.25 -7.41
N GLU A 76 -9.59 14.22 -8.08
CA GLU A 76 -9.35 15.00 -9.27
C GLU A 76 -10.23 14.54 -10.45
N ALA A 77 -10.51 13.24 -10.55
CA ALA A 77 -11.41 12.68 -11.57
C ALA A 77 -12.86 13.15 -11.40
N GLU A 78 -13.27 13.39 -10.14
CA GLU A 78 -14.58 13.88 -9.73
C GLU A 78 -14.63 15.41 -9.57
N ASN A 79 -13.63 16.14 -10.10
CA ASN A 79 -13.53 17.60 -10.05
C ASN A 79 -13.48 18.21 -8.64
N ASN A 80 -13.15 17.41 -7.63
CA ASN A 80 -12.93 17.87 -6.26
C ASN A 80 -11.47 18.28 -6.06
N TYR A 81 -11.08 19.40 -6.68
CA TYR A 81 -9.68 19.82 -6.75
C TYR A 81 -9.08 20.21 -5.40
N ASN A 82 -9.89 20.69 -4.43
CA ASN A 82 -9.37 21.06 -3.12
C ASN A 82 -8.93 19.82 -2.32
N ASP A 83 -9.76 18.77 -2.29
CA ASP A 83 -9.39 17.52 -1.62
C ASP A 83 -8.25 16.80 -2.38
N ALA A 84 -8.27 16.83 -3.71
CA ALA A 84 -7.16 16.33 -4.53
C ALA A 84 -5.85 17.03 -4.18
N TYR A 85 -5.87 18.37 -4.06
CA TYR A 85 -4.70 19.17 -3.71
C TYR A 85 -4.14 18.79 -2.33
N VAL A 86 -5.02 18.60 -1.35
CA VAL A 86 -4.63 18.16 0.00
C VAL A 86 -3.93 16.80 -0.05
N ASP A 87 -4.48 15.83 -0.78
CA ASP A 87 -3.88 14.49 -0.84
C ASP A 87 -2.60 14.43 -1.69
N TYR A 88 -2.47 15.24 -2.75
CA TYR A 88 -1.18 15.40 -3.44
C TYR A 88 -0.11 16.00 -2.52
N LYS A 89 -0.45 17.01 -1.70
CA LYS A 89 0.50 17.57 -0.71
C LYS A 89 0.91 16.53 0.34
N LYS A 90 -0.02 15.70 0.82
CA LYS A 90 0.32 14.60 1.73
C LYS A 90 1.17 13.53 1.06
N THR A 91 0.98 13.30 -0.24
CA THR A 91 1.86 12.42 -1.01
C THR A 91 3.27 13.01 -1.05
N LEU A 92 3.40 14.33 -1.25
CA LEU A 92 4.68 15.02 -1.27
C LEU A 92 5.45 14.89 0.04
N GLU A 93 4.76 14.94 1.18
CA GLU A 93 5.36 14.73 2.50
C GLU A 93 5.95 13.32 2.67
N LEU A 94 5.41 12.32 1.95
CA LEU A 94 5.81 10.92 2.05
C LEU A 94 6.86 10.53 1.01
N ILE A 95 6.76 11.09 -0.20
CA ILE A 95 7.66 10.82 -1.32
C ILE A 95 7.94 12.12 -2.11
N PRO A 96 8.85 12.98 -1.61
CA PRO A 96 9.10 14.31 -2.19
C PRO A 96 9.50 14.29 -3.67
N ASP A 97 10.20 13.24 -4.08
CA ASP A 97 10.83 13.12 -5.40
C ASP A 97 9.98 12.31 -6.39
N TYR A 98 8.68 12.09 -6.11
CA TYR A 98 7.83 11.31 -7.00
C TYR A 98 7.65 12.00 -8.36
N PRO A 99 7.96 11.32 -9.49
CA PRO A 99 7.90 11.93 -10.81
C PRO A 99 6.52 12.48 -11.15
N GLY A 100 6.48 13.73 -11.63
CA GLY A 100 5.25 14.39 -12.05
C GLY A 100 4.40 14.98 -10.93
N LEU A 101 4.69 14.72 -9.65
CA LEU A 101 3.92 15.25 -8.51
C LEU A 101 3.90 16.80 -8.49
N GLY A 102 5.02 17.43 -8.87
CA GLY A 102 5.08 18.90 -9.00
C GLY A 102 4.09 19.45 -10.01
N ARG A 103 3.92 18.78 -11.16
CA ARG A 103 2.92 19.15 -12.17
C ARG A 103 1.50 18.96 -11.66
N ASP A 104 1.24 17.92 -10.88
CA ASP A 104 -0.08 17.67 -10.29
C ASP A 104 -0.45 18.74 -9.26
N LEU A 105 0.49 19.09 -8.39
CA LEU A 105 0.33 20.18 -7.40
C LEU A 105 0.11 21.52 -8.09
N TRP A 106 0.94 21.86 -9.07
CA TRP A 106 0.79 23.08 -9.86
C TRP A 106 -0.56 23.14 -10.57
N ARG A 107 -0.99 22.03 -11.17
CA ARG A 107 -2.28 21.93 -11.87
C ARG A 107 -3.46 22.14 -10.93
N MET A 108 -3.41 21.56 -9.73
CA MET A 108 -4.45 21.77 -8.73
C MET A 108 -4.48 23.23 -8.24
N ALA A 109 -3.32 23.83 -7.98
CA ALA A 109 -3.21 25.25 -7.62
C ALA A 109 -3.79 26.14 -8.74
N TRP A 110 -3.52 25.82 -10.00
CA TRP A 110 -4.07 26.50 -11.17
C TRP A 110 -5.61 26.38 -11.24
N GLN A 111 -6.15 25.17 -11.09
CA GLN A 111 -7.61 24.94 -11.05
C GLN A 111 -8.31 25.68 -9.91
N LEU A 112 -7.64 25.79 -8.76
CA LEU A 112 -8.12 26.51 -7.58
C LEU A 112 -7.85 28.02 -7.62
N ARG A 113 -7.21 28.54 -8.68
CA ARG A 113 -6.84 29.95 -8.85
C ARG A 113 -5.94 30.48 -7.73
N MET A 114 -4.93 29.71 -7.36
CA MET A 114 -3.95 30.01 -6.29
C MET A 114 -2.58 30.38 -6.89
N PRO A 115 -2.37 31.61 -7.40
CA PRO A 115 -1.13 31.98 -8.10
C PRO A 115 0.12 31.83 -7.23
N ASP A 116 0.04 32.19 -5.94
CA ASP A 116 1.17 32.08 -5.01
C ASP A 116 1.64 30.62 -4.84
N GLU A 117 0.70 29.67 -4.80
CA GLU A 117 1.05 28.24 -4.74
C GLU A 117 1.60 27.74 -6.08
N MET A 118 1.12 28.25 -7.22
CA MET A 118 1.70 27.92 -8.53
C MET A 118 3.18 28.33 -8.61
N GLU A 119 3.49 29.58 -8.23
CA GLU A 119 4.86 30.10 -8.21
C GLU A 119 5.76 29.29 -7.28
N LYS A 120 5.25 28.93 -6.09
CA LYS A 120 5.95 28.07 -5.15
C LYS A 120 6.29 26.70 -5.74
N TRP A 121 5.39 26.09 -6.50
CA TRP A 121 5.66 24.80 -7.15
C TRP A 121 6.60 24.93 -8.35
N ASP A 122 6.52 26.03 -9.09
CA ASP A 122 7.47 26.35 -10.15
C ASP A 122 8.90 26.45 -9.60
N GLN A 123 9.08 27.13 -8.47
CA GLN A 123 10.39 27.25 -7.81
C GLN A 123 10.85 25.92 -7.22
N LYS A 124 9.98 25.19 -6.51
CA LYS A 124 10.36 23.95 -5.81
C LYS A 124 10.76 22.82 -6.76
N PHE A 125 10.07 22.69 -7.90
CA PHE A 125 10.27 21.60 -8.86
C PHE A 125 10.93 22.04 -10.15
N GLU A 126 11.35 23.31 -10.24
CA GLU A 126 11.96 23.90 -11.43
C GLU A 126 11.09 23.70 -12.69
N LEU A 127 9.77 23.89 -12.55
CA LEU A 127 8.81 23.56 -13.61
C LEU A 127 8.99 24.49 -14.82
N THR A 128 8.98 23.89 -16.00
CA THR A 128 9.14 24.60 -17.26
C THR A 128 7.79 24.92 -17.92
N LYS A 129 7.83 25.75 -18.99
CA LYS A 129 6.64 25.97 -19.84
C LYS A 129 6.11 24.66 -20.46
N GLN A 130 6.96 23.66 -20.67
CA GLN A 130 6.54 22.36 -21.16
C GLN A 130 5.77 21.60 -20.09
N ASP A 131 6.21 21.68 -18.83
CA ASP A 131 5.50 21.09 -17.69
C ASP A 131 4.13 21.74 -17.50
N HIS A 132 4.01 23.06 -17.66
CA HIS A 132 2.72 23.76 -17.65
C HIS A 132 1.79 23.30 -18.77
N LYS A 133 2.33 23.10 -19.99
CA LYS A 133 1.55 22.55 -21.12
C LYS A 133 1.06 21.14 -20.81
N LEU A 134 1.92 20.27 -20.27
CA LEU A 134 1.56 18.90 -19.90
C LEU A 134 0.52 18.89 -18.78
N ALA A 135 0.71 19.70 -17.74
CA ALA A 135 -0.27 19.89 -16.68
C ALA A 135 -1.63 20.33 -17.25
N THR A 136 -1.68 21.45 -17.97
CA THR A 136 -2.95 21.94 -18.53
C THR A 136 -3.56 21.01 -19.58
N SER A 137 -2.78 20.13 -20.21
CA SER A 137 -3.30 19.10 -21.12
C SER A 137 -4.09 18.00 -20.40
N LEU A 138 -3.89 17.83 -19.10
CA LEU A 138 -4.65 16.89 -18.26
C LEU A 138 -5.92 17.52 -17.67
N GLU A 139 -6.32 18.71 -18.13
CA GLU A 139 -7.58 19.33 -17.73
C GLU A 139 -8.76 18.69 -18.45
N GLN A 140 -9.71 18.16 -17.69
CA GLN A 140 -10.91 17.50 -18.22
C GLN A 140 -11.73 18.41 -19.15
N LYS A 141 -11.80 19.71 -18.85
CA LYS A 141 -12.57 20.70 -19.63
C LYS A 141 -11.96 21.01 -21.00
N ARG A 142 -10.71 20.64 -21.25
CA ARG A 142 -10.04 20.82 -22.54
C ARG A 142 -10.23 19.63 -23.50
N GLY A 143 -11.07 18.66 -23.13
CA GLY A 143 -11.44 17.53 -23.96
C GLY A 143 -10.41 16.39 -23.99
N LYS A 144 -9.22 16.60 -23.42
CA LYS A 144 -8.22 15.53 -23.27
C LYS A 144 -8.59 14.60 -22.13
N SER A 145 -8.27 13.34 -22.32
CA SER A 145 -8.58 12.27 -21.40
C SER A 145 -7.30 11.66 -20.83
N GLU A 146 -7.43 10.78 -19.84
CA GLU A 146 -6.27 10.21 -19.16
C GLU A 146 -6.45 8.73 -18.87
N ILE A 147 -5.42 7.94 -19.16
CA ILE A 147 -5.31 6.55 -18.71
C ILE A 147 -4.41 6.51 -17.48
N ILE A 148 -4.92 5.93 -16.40
CA ILE A 148 -4.20 5.69 -15.16
C ILE A 148 -3.82 4.21 -15.11
N VAL A 149 -2.54 3.92 -15.29
CA VAL A 149 -2.01 2.56 -15.19
C VAL A 149 -1.58 2.31 -13.76
N ILE A 150 -2.24 1.38 -13.10
CA ILE A 150 -1.82 0.83 -11.81
C ILE A 150 -0.98 -0.43 -12.10
N PHE A 151 0.28 -0.41 -11.67
CA PHE A 151 1.16 -1.55 -11.81
C PHE A 151 1.47 -2.13 -10.42
N GLU A 152 1.02 -3.36 -10.22
CA GLU A 152 1.27 -4.14 -9.03
C GLU A 152 2.49 -5.02 -9.30
N ASN A 153 3.61 -4.71 -8.63
CA ASN A 153 4.89 -5.33 -8.93
C ASN A 153 5.27 -6.36 -7.87
N GLY A 154 5.63 -7.57 -8.31
CA GLY A 154 6.19 -8.60 -7.45
C GLY A 154 5.17 -9.17 -6.47
N ILE A 155 5.65 -9.60 -5.31
CA ILE A 155 4.83 -10.20 -4.26
C ILE A 155 5.39 -9.81 -2.88
N SER A 156 4.52 -9.60 -1.90
CA SER A 156 4.85 -9.12 -0.55
C SER A 156 5.86 -10.03 0.16
N PRO A 157 6.51 -9.66 1.27
CA PRO A 157 7.41 -10.57 1.98
C PRO A 157 6.63 -11.74 2.60
N VAL A 158 7.34 -12.83 2.89
CA VAL A 158 6.76 -14.01 3.53
C VAL A 158 7.09 -14.05 5.02
N LYS A 159 6.08 -14.29 5.86
CA LYS A 159 6.27 -14.46 7.31
C LYS A 159 6.67 -15.90 7.61
N ARG A 160 7.78 -16.12 8.32
CA ARG A 160 8.29 -17.44 8.76
C ARG A 160 8.73 -17.40 10.23
N PRO A 161 8.93 -18.54 10.91
CA PRO A 161 9.50 -18.58 12.26
C PRO A 161 10.86 -17.88 12.32
N HIS A 162 11.12 -17.13 13.39
CA HIS A 162 12.43 -16.50 13.59
C HIS A 162 13.52 -17.57 13.81
N PRO A 163 14.68 -17.49 13.13
CA PRO A 163 15.71 -18.54 13.18
C PRO A 163 16.23 -18.83 14.60
N SER A 164 16.44 -17.79 15.40
CA SER A 164 16.93 -17.92 16.78
C SER A 164 15.82 -18.12 17.81
N PHE A 165 14.56 -17.90 17.43
CA PHE A 165 13.42 -18.00 18.36
C PHE A 165 12.15 -18.38 17.61
N SER A 166 12.01 -19.65 17.24
CA SER A 166 10.97 -20.15 16.32
C SER A 166 9.52 -19.83 16.73
N SER A 167 9.30 -19.50 17.99
CA SER A 167 7.97 -19.18 18.53
C SER A 167 7.51 -17.74 18.26
N ILE A 168 8.35 -16.92 17.62
CA ILE A 168 8.00 -15.56 17.15
C ILE A 168 8.20 -15.46 15.62
N PRO A 169 7.41 -14.63 14.92
CA PRO A 169 7.49 -14.51 13.45
C PRO A 169 8.59 -13.54 13.01
N LYS A 170 9.07 -13.70 11.77
CA LYS A 170 9.93 -12.78 11.02
C LYS A 170 9.51 -12.71 9.56
N PHE A 171 9.51 -11.51 8.96
CA PHE A 171 9.32 -11.34 7.52
C PHE A 171 10.63 -11.57 6.76
N PHE A 172 10.53 -12.21 5.59
CA PHE A 172 11.63 -12.45 4.68
C PHE A 172 11.28 -11.88 3.30
N PRO A 173 12.16 -11.07 2.70
CA PRO A 173 11.98 -10.57 1.35
C PRO A 173 11.78 -11.69 0.32
N ARG A 174 11.05 -11.38 -0.75
CA ARG A 174 10.91 -12.30 -1.90
C ARG A 174 11.62 -11.71 -3.12
N TYR A 175 12.28 -12.58 -3.88
CA TYR A 175 12.96 -12.19 -5.11
C TYR A 175 11.99 -11.46 -6.05
N ASN A 176 12.37 -10.27 -6.50
CA ASN A 176 11.68 -9.54 -7.55
C ASN A 176 12.71 -8.76 -8.38
N PRO A 177 12.93 -9.11 -9.65
CA PRO A 177 13.93 -8.44 -10.50
C PRO A 177 13.41 -7.18 -11.19
N VAL A 178 12.10 -6.94 -11.19
CA VAL A 178 11.48 -5.81 -11.86
C VAL A 178 11.44 -4.61 -10.92
N SER A 179 11.94 -3.46 -11.38
CA SER A 179 11.89 -2.19 -10.65
C SER A 179 10.77 -1.26 -11.11
N TYR A 180 10.46 -1.25 -12.40
CA TYR A 180 9.37 -0.50 -13.02
C TYR A 180 8.90 -1.19 -14.30
N ALA A 181 7.86 -0.66 -14.93
CA ALA A 181 7.40 -1.09 -16.24
C ALA A 181 7.25 0.08 -17.20
N GLU A 182 7.56 -0.17 -18.47
CA GLU A 182 7.22 0.74 -19.57
C GLU A 182 5.76 0.55 -19.94
N VAL A 183 5.05 1.64 -20.19
CA VAL A 183 3.66 1.65 -20.64
C VAL A 183 3.62 2.01 -22.11
N VAL A 184 3.07 1.11 -22.91
CA VAL A 184 2.85 1.28 -24.34
C VAL A 184 1.37 1.53 -24.57
N VAL A 185 1.04 2.63 -25.26
CA VAL A 185 -0.34 2.97 -25.65
C VAL A 185 -0.36 3.13 -27.17
N ASP A 186 -1.24 2.38 -27.83
CA ASP A 186 -1.41 2.38 -29.29
C ASP A 186 -0.10 2.13 -30.07
N GLY A 187 0.74 1.24 -29.53
CA GLY A 187 2.02 0.85 -30.14
C GLY A 187 3.20 1.77 -29.82
N GLU A 188 3.00 2.86 -29.09
CA GLU A 188 4.07 3.78 -28.69
C GLU A 188 4.32 3.76 -27.18
N THR A 189 5.59 3.69 -26.75
CA THR A 189 5.95 3.86 -25.34
C THR A 189 5.67 5.29 -24.90
N LYS A 190 4.71 5.48 -23.98
CA LYS A 190 4.26 6.80 -23.51
C LYS A 190 4.79 7.20 -22.14
N ALA A 191 5.06 6.23 -21.26
CA ALA A 191 5.45 6.49 -19.88
C ALA A 191 6.18 5.29 -19.26
N SER A 192 6.82 5.52 -18.11
CA SER A 192 7.28 4.48 -17.20
C SER A 192 6.53 4.59 -15.87
N THR A 193 6.22 3.46 -15.24
CA THR A 193 5.63 3.43 -13.91
C THR A 193 6.65 3.89 -12.87
N SER A 194 6.18 4.44 -11.76
CA SER A 194 7.03 4.84 -10.64
C SER A 194 6.43 4.35 -9.33
N SER A 195 7.30 3.85 -8.43
CA SER A 195 6.87 3.31 -7.15
C SER A 195 6.35 4.41 -6.22
N LEU A 196 5.15 4.20 -5.70
CA LEU A 196 4.52 5.05 -4.69
C LEU A 196 4.57 4.41 -3.31
N HIS A 197 4.59 3.08 -3.22
CA HIS A 197 4.59 2.40 -1.93
C HIS A 197 5.26 1.03 -2.01
N ASP A 198 6.28 0.84 -1.17
CA ASP A 198 6.94 -0.44 -0.94
C ASP A 198 6.26 -1.17 0.23
N VAL A 199 5.46 -2.17 -0.10
CA VAL A 199 4.75 -3.03 0.86
C VAL A 199 5.73 -3.93 1.60
N GLU A 200 6.83 -4.35 0.95
CA GLU A 200 7.82 -5.23 1.54
C GLU A 200 8.59 -4.57 2.67
N SER A 201 9.17 -3.41 2.40
CA SER A 201 9.84 -2.61 3.41
C SER A 201 8.87 -2.22 4.53
N THR A 202 7.63 -1.82 4.19
CA THR A 202 6.62 -1.46 5.19
C THR A 202 6.24 -2.62 6.10
N ALA A 203 6.07 -3.84 5.56
CA ALA A 203 5.72 -5.02 6.35
C ALA A 203 6.84 -5.44 7.30
N ILE A 204 8.09 -5.37 6.84
CA ILE A 204 9.28 -5.66 7.64
C ILE A 204 9.43 -4.63 8.77
N GLU A 205 9.43 -3.34 8.44
CA GLU A 205 9.52 -2.24 9.40
C GLU A 205 8.41 -2.33 10.46
N ASN A 206 7.16 -2.60 10.04
CA ASN A 206 6.02 -2.69 10.96
C ASN A 206 6.17 -3.83 11.97
N LEU A 207 6.73 -4.98 11.57
CA LEU A 207 7.00 -6.08 12.47
C LEU A 207 8.18 -5.76 13.39
N ASP A 208 9.26 -5.22 12.84
CA ASP A 208 10.49 -4.82 13.54
C ASP A 208 10.20 -3.84 14.70
N GLU A 209 9.33 -2.85 14.48
CA GLU A 209 8.86 -1.94 15.53
C GLU A 209 8.09 -2.66 16.66
N LYS A 210 7.47 -3.81 16.39
CA LYS A 210 6.71 -4.60 17.37
C LYS A 210 7.56 -5.62 18.12
N TYR A 211 8.78 -5.92 17.66
CA TYR A 211 9.57 -7.04 18.19
C TYR A 211 9.85 -6.99 19.68
N ALA A 212 10.29 -5.85 20.21
CA ALA A 212 10.61 -5.73 21.64
C ALA A 212 9.40 -6.10 22.52
N GLY A 213 8.21 -5.62 22.14
CA GLY A 213 6.96 -5.96 22.83
C GLY A 213 6.58 -7.43 22.67
N ILE A 214 6.78 -8.01 21.48
CA ILE A 214 6.53 -9.44 21.22
C ILE A 214 7.45 -10.30 22.09
N ILE A 215 8.75 -9.99 22.15
CA ILE A 215 9.73 -10.71 22.97
C ILE A 215 9.39 -10.60 24.46
N ALA A 216 9.13 -9.39 24.97
CA ALA A 216 8.78 -9.18 26.36
C ALA A 216 7.52 -9.97 26.75
N LYS A 217 6.47 -9.91 25.91
CA LYS A 217 5.24 -10.69 26.10
C LYS A 217 5.50 -12.19 26.08
N LYS A 218 6.41 -12.65 25.22
CA LYS A 218 6.77 -14.07 25.11
C LYS A 218 7.49 -14.57 26.36
N VAL A 219 8.48 -13.83 26.85
CA VAL A 219 9.20 -14.13 28.09
C VAL A 219 8.23 -14.15 29.27
N ALA A 220 7.35 -13.15 29.40
CA ALA A 220 6.32 -13.12 30.44
C ALA A 220 5.36 -14.31 30.34
N GLY A 221 4.98 -14.72 29.12
CA GLY A 221 4.16 -15.89 28.87
C GLY A 221 4.83 -17.20 29.32
N ILE A 222 6.14 -17.36 29.07
CA ILE A 222 6.93 -18.49 29.55
C ILE A 222 6.92 -18.53 31.08
N VAL A 223 7.25 -17.42 31.75
CA VAL A 223 7.25 -17.33 33.22
C VAL A 223 5.87 -17.68 33.79
N ALA A 224 4.79 -17.13 33.22
CA ALA A 224 3.44 -17.41 33.68
C ALA A 224 3.06 -18.90 33.54
N LYS A 225 3.44 -19.55 32.43
CA LYS A 225 3.19 -20.99 32.21
C LYS A 225 3.95 -21.85 33.22
N GLU A 226 5.21 -21.53 33.51
CA GLU A 226 6.00 -22.27 34.51
C GLU A 226 5.42 -22.10 35.92
N VAL A 227 4.97 -20.90 36.31
CA VAL A 227 4.31 -20.67 37.61
C VAL A 227 3.02 -21.50 37.73
N VAL A 228 2.21 -21.59 36.67
CA VAL A 228 0.99 -22.41 36.69
C VAL A 228 1.32 -23.91 36.81
N ALA A 229 2.31 -24.39 36.07
CA ALA A 229 2.73 -25.79 36.16
C ALA A 229 3.28 -26.14 37.55
N ASP A 230 4.14 -25.30 38.13
CA ASP A 230 4.70 -25.47 39.47
C ASP A 230 3.62 -25.44 40.56
N GLN A 231 2.65 -24.53 40.45
CA GLN A 231 1.50 -24.50 41.38
C GLN A 231 0.66 -25.79 41.31
N ILE A 232 0.41 -26.33 40.11
CA ILE A 232 -0.32 -27.61 39.96
C ILE A 232 0.50 -28.76 40.56
N GLY A 233 1.81 -28.83 40.28
CA GLY A 233 2.71 -29.83 40.84
C GLY A 233 2.69 -29.83 42.38
N ARG A 234 2.83 -28.65 43.01
CA ARG A 234 2.84 -28.52 44.48
C ARG A 234 1.49 -28.79 45.13
N ARG A 235 0.38 -28.38 44.52
CA ARG A 235 -0.98 -28.61 45.08
C ARG A 235 -1.41 -30.07 44.97
N THR A 236 -0.90 -30.80 43.98
CA THR A 236 -1.28 -32.20 43.73
C THR A 236 -0.22 -33.20 44.21
N ASP A 237 0.93 -32.70 44.69
CA ASP A 237 2.12 -33.49 45.04
C ASP A 237 2.52 -34.50 43.94
N SER A 238 2.33 -34.12 42.68
CA SER A 238 2.47 -35.02 41.53
C SER A 238 3.41 -34.45 40.47
N PRO A 239 4.64 -34.99 40.36
CA PRO A 239 5.57 -34.64 39.29
C PRO A 239 5.01 -34.95 37.89
N LEU A 240 4.17 -35.99 37.78
CA LEU A 240 3.51 -36.34 36.53
C LEU A 240 2.50 -35.27 36.11
N LEU A 241 1.67 -34.77 37.03
CA LEU A 241 0.70 -33.71 36.71
C LEU A 241 1.40 -32.38 36.40
N TRP A 242 2.51 -32.06 37.07
CA TRP A 242 3.38 -30.94 36.69
C TRP A 242 3.84 -31.08 35.23
N PHE A 243 4.40 -32.24 34.86
CA PHE A 243 4.93 -32.49 33.53
C PHE A 243 3.83 -32.43 32.46
N LEU A 244 2.69 -33.10 32.68
CA LEU A 244 1.56 -33.11 31.74
C LEU A 244 0.98 -31.70 31.55
N THR A 245 0.87 -30.92 32.63
CA THR A 245 0.44 -29.52 32.55
C THR A 245 1.39 -28.70 31.69
N ARG A 246 2.71 -28.86 31.90
CA ARG A 246 3.73 -28.17 31.11
C ARG A 246 3.60 -28.53 29.63
N VAL A 247 3.51 -29.82 29.29
CA VAL A 247 3.29 -30.29 27.92
C VAL A 247 2.03 -29.64 27.32
N ALA A 248 0.92 -29.63 28.04
CA ALA A 248 -0.33 -29.02 27.59
C ALA A 248 -0.22 -27.50 27.37
N LEU A 249 0.48 -26.76 28.25
CA LEU A 249 0.66 -25.31 28.14
C LEU A 249 1.57 -24.89 26.98
N TYR A 250 2.52 -25.74 26.58
CA TYR A 250 3.38 -25.51 25.42
C TYR A 250 2.84 -26.14 24.14
N ALA A 251 1.85 -27.03 24.23
CA ALA A 251 1.16 -27.56 23.07
C ALA A 251 0.52 -26.40 22.27
N GLY A 252 0.95 -26.24 21.02
CA GLY A 252 0.49 -25.17 20.13
C GLY A 252 1.23 -23.85 20.25
N ASP A 253 2.36 -23.78 20.96
CA ASP A 253 3.19 -22.58 21.04
C ASP A 253 3.99 -22.33 19.75
N GLN A 254 3.32 -21.77 18.75
CA GLN A 254 3.85 -21.50 17.42
C GLN A 254 3.76 -20.01 17.10
N ALA A 255 4.66 -19.54 16.23
CA ALA A 255 4.58 -18.19 15.70
C ALA A 255 3.28 -18.00 14.89
N ASP A 256 2.66 -16.82 15.03
CA ASP A 256 1.56 -16.42 14.14
C ASP A 256 2.15 -15.99 12.80
N LEU A 257 2.04 -16.90 11.82
CA LEU A 257 2.55 -16.70 10.46
C LEU A 257 1.48 -16.17 9.49
N ARG A 258 0.30 -15.81 9.99
CA ARG A 258 -0.77 -15.28 9.14
C ARG A 258 -0.39 -13.86 8.67
N SER A 259 -0.57 -13.66 7.37
CA SER A 259 -0.37 -12.41 6.65
C SER A 259 -1.02 -12.49 5.27
N TRP A 260 -1.32 -11.33 4.69
CA TRP A 260 -1.83 -11.23 3.32
C TRP A 260 -0.69 -11.45 2.31
N ASN A 261 -0.46 -12.72 1.97
CA ASN A 261 0.68 -13.17 1.17
C ASN A 261 0.57 -12.91 -0.35
N LEU A 262 -0.53 -12.32 -0.82
CA LEU A 262 -0.80 -12.03 -2.24
C LEU A 262 -0.68 -10.54 -2.60
N LEU A 263 -0.41 -9.67 -1.61
CA LEU A 263 -0.07 -8.28 -1.87
C LEU A 263 1.16 -8.19 -2.79
N PRO A 264 1.30 -7.12 -3.59
CA PRO A 264 2.51 -6.89 -4.36
C PRO A 264 3.66 -6.52 -3.42
N ARG A 265 4.88 -6.60 -3.96
CA ARG A 265 6.05 -6.03 -3.29
C ARG A 265 5.91 -4.52 -3.23
N ASP A 266 5.53 -3.90 -4.35
CA ASP A 266 5.32 -2.47 -4.44
C ASP A 266 4.17 -2.10 -5.38
N LEU A 267 3.62 -0.91 -5.16
CA LEU A 267 2.51 -0.35 -5.92
C LEU A 267 3.00 0.87 -6.70
N GLN A 268 2.76 0.87 -8.00
CA GLN A 268 3.24 1.89 -8.91
C GLN A 268 2.10 2.47 -9.74
N ILE A 269 2.26 3.73 -10.18
CA ILE A 269 1.33 4.37 -11.10
C ILE A 269 2.10 4.98 -12.29
N ALA A 270 1.47 4.96 -13.47
CA ALA A 270 1.78 5.85 -14.58
C ALA A 270 0.51 6.57 -15.02
N ARG A 271 0.67 7.84 -15.41
CA ARG A 271 -0.41 8.73 -15.87
C ARG A 271 -0.15 9.12 -17.31
N ILE A 272 -1.09 8.79 -18.21
CA ILE A 272 -0.90 8.97 -19.65
C ILE A 272 -2.05 9.82 -20.22
N PRO A 273 -1.79 11.08 -20.61
CA PRO A 273 -2.75 11.85 -21.40
C PRO A 273 -3.01 11.18 -22.75
N VAL A 274 -4.27 11.05 -23.12
CA VAL A 274 -4.71 10.50 -24.41
C VAL A 274 -5.83 11.35 -25.01
N GLU A 275 -6.02 11.25 -26.32
CA GLU A 275 -7.22 11.79 -26.96
C GLU A 275 -8.43 10.91 -26.61
N PRO A 276 -9.68 11.38 -26.72
CA PRO A 276 -10.84 10.54 -26.49
C PRO A 276 -10.95 9.44 -27.54
N GLY A 277 -11.21 8.20 -27.11
CA GLY A 277 -11.33 7.08 -28.04
C GLY A 277 -11.02 5.73 -27.40
N VAL A 278 -10.86 4.73 -28.26
CA VAL A 278 -10.47 3.37 -27.88
C VAL A 278 -8.96 3.25 -27.99
N HIS A 279 -8.32 2.84 -26.90
CA HIS A 279 -6.87 2.69 -26.80
C HIS A 279 -6.49 1.27 -26.42
N THR A 280 -5.37 0.80 -26.96
CA THR A 280 -4.75 -0.46 -26.52
C THR A 280 -3.56 -0.17 -25.61
N VAL A 281 -3.62 -0.68 -24.38
CA VAL A 281 -2.60 -0.49 -23.36
C VAL A 281 -1.86 -1.79 -23.12
N LYS A 282 -0.52 -1.73 -23.17
CA LYS A 282 0.39 -2.81 -22.78
C LYS A 282 1.36 -2.31 -21.71
N VAL A 283 1.80 -3.24 -20.87
CA VAL A 283 2.78 -2.97 -19.83
C VAL A 283 3.94 -3.94 -19.98
N LYS A 284 5.16 -3.40 -20.06
CA LYS A 284 6.39 -4.16 -20.24
C LYS A 284 7.28 -3.97 -19.01
N PRO A 285 7.27 -4.93 -18.06
CA PRO A 285 8.19 -4.92 -16.94
C PRO A 285 9.65 -4.87 -17.45
N VAL A 286 10.46 -3.97 -16.89
CA VAL A 286 11.81 -3.73 -17.41
C VAL A 286 12.66 -5.01 -17.38
N GLY A 287 13.19 -5.40 -18.54
CA GLY A 287 14.01 -6.61 -18.69
C GLY A 287 13.23 -7.93 -18.76
N PHE A 288 11.89 -7.91 -18.79
CA PHE A 288 11.05 -9.10 -18.86
C PHE A 288 10.02 -9.02 -20.00
N THR A 289 9.32 -10.13 -20.23
CA THR A 289 8.27 -10.23 -21.24
C THR A 289 7.11 -9.29 -20.92
N GLU A 290 6.52 -8.73 -21.97
CA GLU A 290 5.32 -7.92 -21.85
C GLU A 290 4.18 -8.70 -21.18
N LEU A 291 3.39 -7.98 -20.38
CA LEU A 291 2.14 -8.48 -19.84
C LEU A 291 1.07 -8.44 -20.93
N GLY A 292 -0.04 -9.15 -20.71
CA GLY A 292 -1.17 -9.16 -21.65
C GLY A 292 -1.68 -7.75 -21.95
N GLU A 293 -2.33 -7.57 -23.10
CA GLU A 293 -2.88 -6.28 -23.52
C GLU A 293 -4.29 -6.04 -22.98
N LYS A 294 -4.66 -4.77 -22.82
CA LYS A 294 -6.01 -4.35 -22.45
C LYS A 294 -6.49 -3.24 -23.37
N THR A 295 -7.70 -3.39 -23.89
CA THR A 295 -8.39 -2.33 -24.65
C THR A 295 -9.28 -1.54 -23.70
N VAL A 296 -9.21 -0.21 -23.77
CA VAL A 296 -10.05 0.68 -22.96
C VAL A 296 -10.66 1.79 -23.80
N GLU A 297 -11.93 2.07 -23.55
CA GLU A 297 -12.62 3.22 -24.11
C GLU A 297 -12.54 4.39 -23.13
N VAL A 298 -12.11 5.56 -23.63
CA VAL A 298 -11.86 6.74 -22.82
C VAL A 298 -12.68 7.91 -23.38
N ALA A 299 -13.77 8.25 -22.69
CA ALA A 299 -14.61 9.39 -23.06
C ALA A 299 -13.89 10.72 -22.79
N ALA A 300 -14.29 11.79 -23.50
CA ALA A 300 -13.67 13.10 -23.39
C ALA A 300 -13.68 13.64 -21.95
N GLY A 301 -12.51 14.09 -21.49
CA GLY A 301 -12.35 14.63 -20.15
C GLY A 301 -12.48 13.60 -19.03
N LYS A 302 -12.49 12.30 -19.33
CA LYS A 302 -12.56 11.24 -18.30
C LYS A 302 -11.18 10.66 -18.00
N LYS A 303 -11.04 10.15 -16.78
CA LYS A 303 -9.91 9.34 -16.35
C LYS A 303 -10.36 7.89 -16.27
N VAL A 304 -9.63 7.00 -16.94
CA VAL A 304 -9.92 5.56 -16.94
C VAL A 304 -8.75 4.82 -16.31
N PHE A 305 -9.06 3.88 -15.42
CA PHE A 305 -8.05 3.11 -14.70
C PHE A 305 -7.88 1.75 -15.35
N VAL A 306 -6.63 1.29 -15.44
CA VAL A 306 -6.27 -0.07 -15.82
C VAL A 306 -5.25 -0.62 -14.84
N ASN A 307 -5.39 -1.89 -14.47
CA ASN A 307 -4.43 -2.56 -13.59
C ASN A 307 -3.61 -3.59 -14.36
N PHE A 308 -2.35 -3.78 -13.98
CA PHE A 308 -1.51 -4.88 -14.44
C PHE A 308 -0.76 -5.45 -13.25
N ARG A 309 -0.65 -6.78 -13.20
CA ARG A 309 0.05 -7.49 -12.13
C ARG A 309 1.23 -8.26 -12.71
N TYR A 310 2.41 -8.02 -12.16
CA TYR A 310 3.58 -8.86 -12.38
C TYR A 310 3.86 -9.69 -11.12
N ILE A 311 4.07 -10.99 -11.29
CA ILE A 311 4.55 -11.90 -10.26
C ILE A 311 5.72 -12.67 -10.87
N PRO A 312 6.93 -12.63 -10.28
CA PRO A 312 8.06 -13.38 -10.80
C PRO A 312 7.78 -14.89 -10.73
N PHE A 313 8.08 -15.60 -11.81
CA PHE A 313 8.08 -17.06 -11.82
C PHE A 313 9.32 -17.56 -11.05
N TYR A 314 9.11 -18.55 -10.18
CA TYR A 314 10.17 -19.24 -9.44
C TYR A 314 10.71 -20.42 -10.23
#